data_AF-A0A9X5GUW8-F1
#
_entry.id   AF-A0A9X5GUW8-F1
#
_cell.length_a   1.000
_cell.length_b   1.000
_cell.length_c   1.000
_cell.angle_alpha   90.00
_cell.angle_beta   90.00
_cell.angle_gamma   90.00
#
_symmetry.space_group_name_H-M   'P 1'
#
loop_
_entity.id
_entity.type
_entity.pdbx_description
1 polymer ?
#
loop_
_entity_poly.entity_id
_entity_poly.type
_entity_poly.pdbx_seq_one_letter_code
_entity_poly.pdbx_strand_id
1 'polypeptide(L)'
;MDLSKCVCTSDLEVLDLDDPGADMWSEVWKKPCGWENLDRIVVDEDEADALVGQLEGMPYEGSELVMNPALPEFTCIVRKEGRQEETLVAFKKTILPPEGPSYEQGGTKAYSRHAIDAYVHINNGGSHADEIISIGQFIFSKGGEKVTSTYSHIVWTRYDNSMLADGQANAEFSRNVKLLYMAVQKALYDRPSVFVTGQGRPAVRHEGRGKGRKKEEFRKVKAVRMIRLSKEEMAKYCAESRKMSCPSWGVIGHWRNCKSGRKVWIHPYRKGRERNNPGQYAAKEYEIGGTGNA
;
A
#
# COMPACT_ATOMS: atom_id res chain seq x y z
N MET A 1 -19.23 22.31 11.57
CA MET A 1 -18.92 21.10 12.34
C MET A 1 -17.52 20.69 11.92
N ASP A 2 -16.56 20.74 12.83
CA ASP A 2 -15.14 20.47 12.54
C ASP A 2 -14.94 18.95 12.38
N LEU A 3 -14.92 18.50 11.13
CA LEU A 3 -14.88 17.08 10.74
C LEU A 3 -13.47 16.48 10.81
N SER A 4 -12.47 17.23 11.26
CA SER A 4 -11.09 16.78 11.46
C SER A 4 -10.92 15.78 12.62
N LYS A 5 -11.98 15.50 13.39
CA LYS A 5 -11.93 14.73 14.65
C LYS A 5 -12.59 13.35 14.63
N CYS A 6 -13.17 12.89 13.52
CA CYS A 6 -13.78 11.56 13.49
C CYS A 6 -12.77 10.46 13.14
N VAL A 7 -11.87 10.17 14.08
CA VAL A 7 -11.31 8.82 14.22
C VAL A 7 -12.31 8.07 15.10
N CYS A 8 -13.27 7.37 14.49
CA CYS A 8 -14.15 6.48 15.23
C CYS A 8 -13.35 5.24 15.63
N THR A 9 -12.92 5.19 16.89
CA THR A 9 -12.78 3.91 17.61
C THR A 9 -14.18 3.52 18.07
N SER A 10 -15.04 3.13 17.14
CA SER A 10 -16.42 2.78 17.46
C SER A 10 -16.48 1.37 18.06
N ASP A 11 -17.37 1.16 19.03
CA ASP A 11 -17.83 -0.15 19.52
C ASP A 11 -18.56 -0.99 18.45
N LEU A 12 -18.37 -0.67 17.16
CA LEU A 12 -18.91 -1.39 16.03
C LEU A 12 -17.96 -2.53 15.70
N GLU A 13 -18.46 -3.76 15.78
CA GLU A 13 -17.67 -4.93 15.42
C GLU A 13 -17.48 -4.96 13.91
N VAL A 14 -16.22 -5.07 13.50
CA VAL A 14 -15.81 -5.26 12.09
C VAL A 14 -15.85 -6.74 11.72
N LEU A 15 -15.79 -7.62 12.72
CA LEU A 15 -15.86 -9.07 12.57
C LEU A 15 -17.09 -9.59 13.28
N ASP A 16 -17.82 -10.48 12.62
CA ASP A 16 -18.78 -11.35 13.27
C ASP A 16 -18.04 -12.62 13.72
N LEU A 17 -17.84 -12.80 15.03
CA LEU A 17 -17.14 -13.97 15.56
C LEU A 17 -17.97 -15.25 15.48
N ASP A 18 -19.29 -15.14 15.27
CA ASP A 18 -20.19 -16.26 15.02
C ASP A 18 -20.24 -16.64 13.53
N ASP A 19 -19.51 -15.91 12.66
CA ASP A 19 -19.40 -16.26 11.24
C ASP A 19 -18.73 -17.64 11.09
N PRO A 20 -19.33 -18.58 10.33
CA PRO A 20 -18.75 -19.90 10.08
C PRO A 20 -17.33 -19.86 9.48
N GLY A 21 -16.92 -18.74 8.89
CA GLY A 21 -15.59 -18.48 8.35
C GLY A 21 -14.55 -18.03 9.38
N ALA A 22 -14.92 -17.71 10.62
CA ALA A 22 -14.02 -17.16 11.63
C ALA A 22 -12.78 -18.06 11.89
N ASP A 23 -13.00 -19.36 12.06
CA ASP A 23 -11.92 -20.34 12.25
C ASP A 23 -11.00 -20.39 11.01
N MET A 24 -11.58 -20.36 9.81
CA MET A 24 -10.82 -20.37 8.57
C MET A 24 -9.95 -19.12 8.44
N TRP A 25 -10.46 -17.93 8.79
CA TRP A 25 -9.68 -16.69 8.72
C TRP A 25 -8.46 -16.75 9.63
N SER A 26 -8.66 -17.20 10.88
CA SER A 26 -7.57 -17.40 11.85
C SER A 26 -6.49 -18.35 11.31
N GLU A 27 -6.87 -19.46 10.68
CA GLU A 27 -5.92 -20.41 10.09
C GLU A 27 -5.18 -19.86 8.87
N VAL A 28 -5.78 -18.93 8.12
CA VAL A 28 -5.10 -18.26 7.01
C VAL A 28 -4.13 -17.20 7.52
N TRP A 29 -4.53 -16.39 8.50
CA TRP A 29 -3.69 -15.34 9.08
C TRP A 29 -2.43 -15.87 9.76
N LYS A 30 -2.46 -17.08 10.32
CA LYS A 30 -1.30 -17.76 10.91
C LYS A 30 -0.23 -18.17 9.87
N LYS A 31 -0.59 -18.29 8.59
CA LYS A 31 0.33 -18.77 7.55
C LYS A 31 1.25 -17.65 7.05
N PRO A 32 2.44 -17.99 6.53
CA PRO A 32 3.29 -17.01 5.87
C PRO A 32 2.54 -16.26 4.77
N CYS A 33 2.54 -14.93 4.85
CA CYS A 33 1.78 -14.09 3.92
C CYS A 33 2.50 -13.88 2.57
N GLY A 34 3.74 -14.36 2.41
CA GLY A 34 4.50 -14.25 1.17
C GLY A 34 4.88 -12.81 0.81
N TRP A 35 5.13 -11.98 1.82
CA TRP A 35 5.48 -10.56 1.70
C TRP A 35 6.69 -10.31 0.78
N GLU A 36 7.57 -11.29 0.58
CA GLU A 36 8.77 -11.09 -0.25
C GLU A 36 8.43 -10.88 -1.73
N ASN A 37 7.28 -11.39 -2.16
CA ASN A 37 6.81 -11.37 -3.54
C ASN A 37 6.00 -10.11 -3.89
N LEU A 38 5.80 -9.21 -2.93
CA LEU A 38 5.08 -7.96 -3.11
C LEU A 38 6.05 -6.84 -3.52
N ASP A 39 5.50 -5.81 -4.16
CA ASP A 39 6.22 -4.55 -4.33
C ASP A 39 6.57 -3.97 -2.95
N ARG A 40 7.70 -3.27 -2.84
CA ARG A 40 8.26 -2.83 -1.56
C ARG A 40 8.41 -1.33 -1.48
N ILE A 41 8.17 -0.78 -0.30
CA ILE A 41 8.52 0.58 0.10
C ILE A 41 9.39 0.44 1.35
N VAL A 42 10.56 1.05 1.33
CA VAL A 42 11.48 1.04 2.46
C VAL A 42 11.68 2.48 2.88
N VAL A 43 11.40 2.76 4.15
CA VAL A 43 11.48 4.09 4.76
C VAL A 43 12.09 3.98 6.15
N ASP A 44 12.62 5.08 6.67
CA ASP A 44 12.87 5.22 8.11
C ASP A 44 11.64 5.81 8.86
N GLU A 45 11.74 5.91 10.19
CA GLU A 45 10.66 6.47 11.03
C GLU A 45 10.33 7.93 10.67
N ASP A 46 11.34 8.77 10.42
CA ASP A 46 11.16 10.18 10.09
C ASP A 46 10.49 10.35 8.71
N GLU A 47 10.89 9.54 7.73
CA GLU A 47 10.26 9.47 6.42
C GLU A 47 8.82 8.97 6.50
N ALA A 48 8.54 7.97 7.35
CA ALA A 48 7.18 7.47 7.57
C ALA A 48 6.28 8.55 8.19
N ASP A 49 6.78 9.28 9.20
CA ASP A 49 6.06 10.38 9.84
C ASP A 49 5.83 11.54 8.86
N ALA A 50 6.84 11.89 8.05
CA ALA A 50 6.71 12.91 7.02
C ALA A 50 5.68 12.53 5.95
N LEU A 51 5.56 11.24 5.59
CA LEU A 51 4.50 10.76 4.70
C LEU A 51 3.13 10.90 5.34
N VAL A 52 2.98 10.50 6.60
CA VAL A 52 1.71 10.61 7.34
C VAL A 52 1.28 12.05 7.49
N GLY A 53 2.20 12.98 7.77
CA GLY A 53 1.92 14.42 7.85
C GLY A 53 1.31 15.00 6.57
N GLN A 54 1.60 14.41 5.39
CA GLN A 54 1.02 14.86 4.12
C GLN A 54 -0.47 14.51 3.97
N LEU A 55 -1.03 13.68 4.84
CA LEU A 55 -2.48 13.39 4.83
C LEU A 55 -3.31 14.59 5.32
N GLU A 56 -2.70 15.50 6.08
CA GLU A 56 -3.38 16.71 6.53
C GLU A 56 -3.76 17.61 5.34
N GLY A 57 -5.02 18.06 5.31
CA GLY A 57 -5.50 18.97 4.26
C GLY A 57 -5.63 18.37 2.86
N MET A 58 -5.65 17.04 2.72
CA MET A 58 -5.83 16.38 1.41
C MET A 58 -7.21 16.72 0.76
N PRO A 59 -7.28 16.84 -0.57
CA PRO A 59 -8.49 17.30 -1.27
C PRO A 59 -9.53 16.19 -1.53
N TYR A 60 -9.25 14.95 -1.15
CA TYR A 60 -10.11 13.78 -1.33
C TYR A 60 -10.35 13.05 0.00
N GLU A 61 -11.44 12.28 0.07
CA GLU A 61 -11.80 11.55 1.29
C GLU A 61 -10.78 10.45 1.60
N GLY A 62 -10.45 10.23 2.87
CA GLY A 62 -9.55 9.15 3.27
C GLY A 62 -10.05 7.76 2.86
N SER A 63 -11.37 7.61 2.80
CA SER A 63 -12.04 6.43 2.25
C SER A 63 -11.68 6.15 0.79
N GLU A 64 -11.41 7.18 -0.02
CA GLU A 64 -11.03 7.01 -1.44
C GLU A 64 -9.67 6.33 -1.55
N LEU A 65 -8.69 6.74 -0.74
CA LEU A 65 -7.36 6.11 -0.71
C LEU A 65 -7.42 4.65 -0.26
N VAL A 66 -8.34 4.32 0.65
CA VAL A 66 -8.53 2.96 1.14
C VAL A 66 -9.23 2.07 0.12
N MET A 67 -10.32 2.55 -0.47
CA MET A 67 -11.17 1.74 -1.35
C MET A 67 -10.70 1.72 -2.81
N ASN A 68 -9.90 2.70 -3.25
CA ASN A 68 -9.40 2.79 -4.63
C ASN A 68 -7.86 2.91 -4.68
N PRO A 69 -7.08 2.01 -4.06
CA PRO A 69 -5.64 2.22 -3.91
C PRO A 69 -4.89 2.34 -5.24
N ALA A 70 -3.83 3.14 -5.24
CA ALA A 70 -2.86 3.19 -6.34
C ALA A 70 -1.98 1.94 -6.37
N LEU A 71 -1.68 1.37 -5.20
CA LEU A 71 -0.92 0.13 -5.04
C LEU A 71 -1.72 -0.84 -4.14
N PRO A 72 -2.39 -1.87 -4.70
CA PRO A 72 -3.35 -2.70 -3.97
C PRO A 72 -2.74 -3.58 -2.88
N GLU A 73 -1.54 -4.11 -3.13
CA GLU A 73 -0.83 -4.99 -2.21
C GLU A 73 0.65 -4.65 -2.30
N PHE A 74 1.30 -4.46 -1.14
CA PHE A 74 2.70 -4.09 -1.04
C PHE A 74 3.22 -4.35 0.37
N THR A 75 4.54 -4.36 0.50
CA THR A 75 5.21 -4.44 1.79
C THR A 75 5.86 -3.09 2.10
N CYS A 76 5.55 -2.53 3.26
CA CYS A 76 6.29 -1.40 3.82
C CYS A 76 7.28 -1.91 4.86
N ILE A 77 8.53 -1.48 4.79
CA ILE A 77 9.58 -1.80 5.75
C ILE A 77 10.01 -0.48 6.40
N VAL A 78 9.69 -0.32 7.68
CA VAL A 78 10.05 0.85 8.47
C VAL A 78 11.25 0.49 9.34
N ARG A 79 12.35 1.22 9.16
CA ARG A 79 13.59 1.02 9.92
C ARG A 79 13.79 2.13 10.93
N LYS A 80 14.31 1.76 12.09
CA LYS A 80 14.68 2.73 13.11
C LYS A 80 16.14 3.11 12.99
N GLU A 81 16.42 4.40 12.76
CA GLU A 81 17.80 4.87 12.63
C GLU A 81 18.59 4.58 13.93
N GLY A 82 19.82 4.08 13.77
CA GLY A 82 20.70 3.75 14.89
C GLY A 82 20.32 2.51 15.70
N ARG A 83 19.24 1.80 15.36
CA ARG A 83 18.87 0.51 15.98
C ARG A 83 18.78 -0.60 14.94
N GLN A 84 18.92 -1.85 15.38
CA GLN A 84 18.62 -3.02 14.56
C GLN A 84 17.12 -3.37 14.58
N GLU A 85 16.27 -2.39 14.90
CA GLU A 85 14.81 -2.55 14.98
C GLU A 85 14.19 -2.29 13.60
N GLU A 86 13.33 -3.20 13.16
CA GLU A 86 12.63 -3.14 11.88
C GLU A 86 11.19 -3.61 12.07
N THR A 87 10.24 -2.82 11.58
CA THR A 87 8.84 -3.22 11.47
C THR A 87 8.50 -3.40 10.00
N LEU A 88 8.08 -4.61 9.65
CA LEU A 88 7.60 -4.95 8.32
C LEU A 88 6.09 -5.08 8.35
N VAL A 89 5.43 -4.38 7.44
CA VAL A 89 3.98 -4.44 7.28
C VAL A 89 3.64 -4.86 5.86
N ALA A 90 3.12 -6.07 5.69
CA ALA A 90 2.65 -6.55 4.39
C ALA A 90 1.15 -6.28 4.26
N PHE A 91 0.81 -5.34 3.39
CA PHE A 91 -0.56 -4.99 3.06
C PHE A 91 -1.06 -5.91 1.95
N LYS A 92 -2.07 -6.72 2.27
CA LYS A 92 -2.62 -7.73 1.37
C LYS A 92 -4.13 -7.64 1.30
N LYS A 93 -4.69 -7.99 0.16
CA LYS A 93 -6.14 -8.02 0.02
C LYS A 93 -6.75 -8.86 1.14
N THR A 94 -7.75 -8.29 1.81
CA THR A 94 -8.40 -8.95 2.94
C THR A 94 -9.02 -10.27 2.53
N ILE A 95 -8.98 -11.24 3.44
CA ILE A 95 -9.66 -12.53 3.30
C ILE A 95 -11.10 -12.49 3.82
N LEU A 96 -11.46 -11.40 4.51
CA LEU A 96 -12.80 -11.19 4.99
C LEU A 96 -13.77 -10.94 3.83
N PRO A 97 -15.07 -11.22 4.01
CA PRO A 97 -16.09 -10.86 3.04
C PRO A 97 -16.04 -9.37 2.69
N PRO A 98 -16.39 -8.94 1.46
CA PRO A 98 -16.31 -7.52 1.08
C PRO A 98 -17.17 -6.58 1.94
N GLU A 99 -18.29 -7.09 2.45
CA GLU A 99 -19.20 -6.39 3.35
C GLU A 99 -19.14 -7.08 4.71
N GLY A 100 -18.96 -6.31 5.77
CA GLY A 100 -19.01 -6.81 7.13
C GLY A 100 -20.37 -6.59 7.78
N PRO A 101 -20.44 -6.70 9.12
CA PRO A 101 -21.69 -6.60 9.85
C PRO A 101 -22.42 -5.27 9.60
N SER A 102 -23.75 -5.34 9.57
CA SER A 102 -24.62 -4.17 9.45
C SER A 102 -25.45 -3.97 10.71
N TYR A 103 -25.50 -2.73 11.19
CA TYR A 103 -26.21 -2.32 12.40
C TYR A 103 -27.25 -1.27 12.05
N GLU A 104 -28.42 -1.35 12.69
CA GLU A 104 -29.46 -0.32 12.58
C GLU A 104 -29.92 0.12 13.96
N GLN A 105 -29.73 1.40 14.28
CA GLN A 105 -30.15 1.98 15.56
C GLN A 105 -30.64 3.40 15.37
N GLY A 106 -31.82 3.72 15.90
CA GLY A 106 -32.38 5.08 15.86
C GLY A 106 -32.57 5.63 14.43
N GLY A 107 -32.88 4.75 13.46
CA GLY A 107 -33.03 5.09 12.05
C GLY A 107 -31.71 5.34 11.30
N THR A 108 -30.56 5.14 11.94
CA THR A 108 -29.25 5.16 11.31
C THR A 108 -28.84 3.74 10.96
N LYS A 109 -28.47 3.50 9.70
CA LYS A 109 -27.85 2.24 9.23
C LYS A 109 -26.35 2.42 9.14
N ALA A 110 -25.59 1.53 9.75
CA ALA A 110 -24.14 1.48 9.67
C ALA A 110 -23.71 0.12 9.12
N TYR A 111 -22.70 0.08 8.25
CA TYR A 111 -22.06 -1.18 7.85
C TYR A 111 -20.60 -0.94 7.50
N SER A 112 -19.78 -1.99 7.60
CA SER A 112 -18.38 -1.96 7.21
C SER A 112 -18.16 -2.53 5.80
N ARG A 113 -17.11 -2.04 5.15
CA ARG A 113 -16.52 -2.66 3.96
C ARG A 113 -15.06 -2.96 4.25
N HIS A 114 -14.67 -4.20 4.01
CA HIS A 114 -13.31 -4.66 4.23
C HIS A 114 -12.49 -4.40 2.96
N ALA A 115 -11.27 -3.84 3.12
CA ALA A 115 -10.42 -3.49 1.98
C ALA A 115 -9.13 -4.31 1.97
N ILE A 116 -8.38 -4.25 3.07
CA ILE A 116 -7.01 -4.75 3.12
C ILE A 116 -6.66 -5.19 4.55
N ASP A 117 -5.87 -6.25 4.66
CA ASP A 117 -5.28 -6.70 5.92
C ASP A 117 -3.80 -6.34 5.93
N ALA A 118 -3.34 -5.77 7.04
CA ALA A 118 -1.94 -5.47 7.31
C ALA A 118 -1.36 -6.56 8.20
N TYR A 119 -0.45 -7.37 7.64
CA TYR A 119 0.32 -8.39 8.36
C TYR A 119 1.54 -7.71 8.95
N VAL A 120 1.57 -7.54 10.26
CA VAL A 120 2.64 -6.84 10.99
C VAL A 120 3.67 -7.85 11.48
N HIS A 121 4.94 -7.52 11.28
CA HIS A 121 6.10 -8.30 11.66
C HIS A 121 7.10 -7.38 12.38
N ILE A 122 7.35 -7.63 13.66
CA ILE A 122 8.16 -6.78 14.53
C ILE A 122 9.48 -7.51 14.83
N ASN A 123 10.59 -6.96 14.33
CA ASN A 123 11.96 -7.43 14.62
C ASN A 123 12.23 -8.92 14.31
N ASN A 124 11.41 -9.54 13.47
CA ASN A 124 11.49 -10.98 13.19
C ASN A 124 11.83 -11.28 11.71
N GLY A 125 12.19 -10.25 10.93
CA GLY A 125 12.58 -10.37 9.54
C GLY A 125 11.48 -10.91 8.61
N GLY A 126 10.21 -10.80 9.02
CA GLY A 126 9.08 -11.31 8.25
C GLY A 126 8.83 -12.81 8.40
N SER A 127 9.39 -13.45 9.43
CA SER A 127 9.30 -14.92 9.63
C SER A 127 7.90 -15.39 10.05
N HIS A 128 7.21 -14.62 10.89
CA HIS A 128 5.82 -14.84 11.26
C HIS A 128 5.11 -13.51 11.51
N ALA A 129 3.80 -13.44 11.28
CA ALA A 129 3.04 -12.26 11.68
C ALA A 129 2.92 -12.24 13.21
N ASP A 130 3.06 -11.05 13.79
CA ASP A 130 2.81 -10.78 15.21
C ASP A 130 1.39 -10.26 15.42
N GLU A 131 0.86 -9.54 14.43
CA GLU A 131 -0.49 -8.98 14.46
C GLU A 131 -1.06 -8.84 13.05
N ILE A 132 -2.38 -9.01 12.92
CA ILE A 132 -3.13 -8.66 11.73
C ILE A 132 -4.08 -7.52 12.07
N ILE A 133 -3.98 -6.44 11.29
CA ILE A 133 -4.89 -5.30 11.37
C ILE A 133 -5.73 -5.25 10.11
N SER A 134 -7.05 -5.36 10.24
CA SER A 134 -7.97 -5.13 9.13
C SER A 134 -8.25 -3.65 8.96
N ILE A 135 -8.18 -3.17 7.72
CA ILE A 135 -8.40 -1.79 7.33
C ILE A 135 -9.53 -1.72 6.30
N GLY A 136 -10.41 -0.74 6.47
CA GLY A 136 -11.49 -0.51 5.53
C GLY A 136 -12.31 0.73 5.84
N GLN A 137 -13.59 0.69 5.46
CA GLN A 137 -14.50 1.83 5.52
C GLN A 137 -15.75 1.49 6.34
N PHE A 138 -16.17 2.41 7.21
CA PHE A 138 -17.54 2.44 7.73
C PHE A 138 -18.40 3.38 6.87
N ILE A 139 -19.63 2.93 6.62
CA ILE A 139 -20.65 3.70 5.92
C ILE A 139 -21.83 3.88 6.86
N PHE A 140 -22.15 5.13 7.16
CA PHE A 140 -23.30 5.53 7.96
C PHE A 140 -24.33 6.18 7.05
N SER A 141 -25.60 5.82 7.21
CA SER A 141 -26.69 6.43 6.45
C SER A 141 -27.90 6.69 7.33
N LYS A 142 -28.50 7.87 7.19
CA LYS A 142 -29.71 8.30 7.91
C LYS A 142 -30.48 9.28 7.05
N GLY A 143 -31.78 9.04 6.86
CA GLY A 143 -32.65 9.98 6.14
C GLY A 143 -32.21 10.30 4.70
N GLY A 144 -31.51 9.39 4.03
CA GLY A 144 -30.97 9.58 2.68
C GLY A 144 -29.58 10.22 2.61
N GLU A 145 -29.06 10.76 3.72
CA GLU A 145 -27.68 11.22 3.82
C GLU A 145 -26.74 10.05 4.09
N LYS A 146 -25.51 10.15 3.56
CA LYS A 146 -24.45 9.15 3.74
C LYS A 146 -23.16 9.83 4.18
N VAL A 147 -22.56 9.32 5.25
CA VAL A 147 -21.24 9.71 5.74
C VAL A 147 -20.35 8.49 5.70
N THR A 148 -19.07 8.68 5.39
CA THR A 148 -18.09 7.60 5.41
C THR A 148 -16.92 7.93 6.32
N SER A 149 -16.33 6.88 6.89
CA SER A 149 -15.11 6.97 7.71
C SER A 149 -14.25 5.74 7.45
N THR A 150 -12.98 5.77 7.86
CA THR A 150 -12.07 4.63 7.76
C THR A 150 -11.79 4.03 9.13
N TYR A 151 -11.61 2.71 9.19
CA TYR A 151 -11.26 2.02 10.43
C TYR A 151 -9.94 1.25 10.29
N SER A 152 -9.36 0.91 11.43
CA SER A 152 -8.28 -0.05 11.60
C SER A 152 -8.58 -0.87 12.86
N HIS A 153 -8.79 -2.17 12.71
CA HIS A 153 -9.11 -3.07 13.82
C HIS A 153 -8.14 -4.23 13.85
N ILE A 154 -7.65 -4.56 15.04
CA ILE A 154 -6.81 -5.76 15.24
C ILE A 154 -7.74 -6.96 15.21
N VAL A 155 -7.52 -7.83 14.24
CA VAL A 155 -8.38 -9.01 13.98
C VAL A 155 -7.72 -10.31 14.40
N TRP A 156 -6.40 -10.28 14.59
CA TRP A 156 -5.63 -11.41 15.08
C TRP A 156 -4.34 -10.90 15.72
N THR A 157 -3.93 -11.50 16.83
CA THR A 157 -2.65 -11.19 17.48
C THR A 157 -2.00 -12.46 17.98
N ARG A 158 -0.67 -12.46 18.00
CA ARG A 158 0.11 -13.55 18.55
C ARG A 158 0.19 -13.38 20.08
N TYR A 159 -0.28 -14.38 20.82
CA TYR A 159 -0.49 -14.34 22.28
C TYR A 159 0.78 -14.06 23.13
N ASP A 160 1.98 -14.18 22.59
CA ASP A 160 3.25 -14.03 23.31
C ASP A 160 3.91 -12.65 23.14
N ASN A 161 3.29 -11.70 22.44
CA ASN A 161 3.90 -10.40 22.20
C ASN A 161 3.57 -9.38 23.32
N SER A 162 4.51 -9.18 24.24
CA SER A 162 4.39 -8.24 25.36
C SER A 162 4.27 -6.77 24.94
N MET A 163 4.69 -6.40 23.71
CA MET A 163 4.54 -5.03 23.20
C MET A 163 3.08 -4.68 22.86
N LEU A 164 2.22 -5.69 22.72
CA LEU A 164 0.81 -5.55 22.35
C LEU A 164 -0.15 -5.70 23.54
N ALA A 165 0.40 -5.81 24.77
CA ALA A 165 -0.36 -6.01 26.00
C ALA A 165 -1.01 -4.73 26.55
N ASP A 166 -0.57 -3.55 26.12
CA ASP A 166 -1.18 -2.26 26.45
C ASP A 166 -2.20 -1.87 25.37
N GLY A 167 -3.49 -1.92 25.72
CA GLY A 167 -4.60 -1.70 24.80
C GLY A 167 -4.62 -0.31 24.15
N GLN A 168 -4.14 0.73 24.84
CA GLN A 168 -4.11 2.08 24.25
C GLN A 168 -2.95 2.21 23.26
N ALA A 169 -1.75 1.77 23.64
CA ALA A 169 -0.60 1.77 22.75
C ALA A 169 -0.87 0.94 21.48
N ASN A 170 -1.60 -0.18 21.62
CA ASN A 170 -1.95 -1.03 20.48
C ASN A 170 -2.97 -0.37 19.53
N ALA A 171 -3.96 0.35 20.06
CA ALA A 171 -4.90 1.11 19.24
C ALA A 171 -4.20 2.23 18.45
N GLU A 172 -3.24 2.94 19.06
CA GLU A 172 -2.44 3.97 18.40
C GLU A 172 -1.53 3.37 17.32
N PHE A 173 -0.88 2.23 17.61
CA PHE A 173 -0.08 1.50 16.64
C PHE A 173 -0.90 1.08 15.41
N SER A 174 -2.06 0.46 15.63
CA SER A 174 -2.99 0.05 14.56
C SER A 174 -3.45 1.23 13.69
N ARG A 175 -3.75 2.37 14.33
CA ARG A 175 -4.07 3.63 13.64
C ARG A 175 -2.90 4.10 12.78
N ASN A 176 -1.67 4.08 13.28
CA ASN A 176 -0.48 4.52 12.54
C ASN A 176 -0.19 3.62 11.33
N VAL A 177 -0.39 2.30 11.46
CA VAL A 177 -0.29 1.36 10.32
C VAL A 177 -1.27 1.72 9.21
N LYS A 178 -2.52 2.07 9.54
CA LYS A 178 -3.49 2.55 8.55
C LYS A 178 -3.08 3.87 7.91
N LEU A 179 -2.60 4.83 8.72
CA LEU A 179 -2.16 6.12 8.21
C LEU A 179 -0.97 5.96 7.26
N LEU A 180 -0.01 5.08 7.57
CA LEU A 180 1.09 4.75 6.68
C LEU A 180 0.61 4.19 5.33
N TYR A 181 -0.35 3.25 5.35
CA TYR A 181 -0.96 2.75 4.13
C TYR A 181 -1.57 3.88 3.30
N MET A 182 -2.40 4.73 3.91
CA MET A 182 -3.04 5.86 3.24
C MET A 182 -2.00 6.84 2.68
N ALA A 183 -0.95 7.15 3.45
CA ALA A 183 0.09 8.08 3.05
C ALA A 183 0.85 7.59 1.80
N VAL A 184 1.15 6.30 1.73
CA VAL A 184 1.70 5.66 0.52
C VAL A 184 0.74 5.82 -0.65
N GLN A 185 -0.56 5.53 -0.47
CA GLN A 185 -1.54 5.69 -1.55
C GLN A 185 -1.55 7.14 -2.05
N LYS A 186 -1.61 8.10 -1.13
CA LYS A 186 -1.56 9.54 -1.44
C LYS A 186 -0.31 9.91 -2.23
N ALA A 187 0.87 9.50 -1.78
CA ALA A 187 2.14 9.79 -2.47
C ALA A 187 2.15 9.25 -3.91
N LEU A 188 1.54 8.09 -4.14
CA LEU A 188 1.43 7.49 -5.48
C LEU A 188 0.33 8.15 -6.34
N TYR A 189 -0.78 8.56 -5.72
CA TYR A 189 -1.87 9.31 -6.34
C TYR A 189 -1.38 10.65 -6.88
N ASP A 190 -0.67 11.41 -6.04
CA ASP A 190 -0.21 12.77 -6.29
C ASP A 190 1.17 12.82 -6.96
N ARG A 191 1.69 11.66 -7.43
CA ARG A 191 3.07 11.53 -7.90
C ARG A 191 3.46 12.68 -8.85
N PRO A 192 4.52 13.44 -8.55
CA PRO A 192 4.89 14.59 -9.35
C PRO A 192 5.35 14.15 -10.75
N SER A 193 5.15 15.04 -11.73
CA SER A 193 5.73 14.89 -13.06
C SER A 193 7.02 15.69 -13.12
N VAL A 194 8.14 15.01 -13.31
CA VAL A 194 9.47 15.65 -13.38
C VAL A 194 9.99 15.53 -14.80
N PHE A 195 10.32 16.68 -15.39
CA PHE A 195 11.03 16.74 -16.66
C PHE A 195 12.51 16.49 -16.40
N VAL A 196 13.08 15.51 -17.10
CA VAL A 196 14.52 15.26 -17.07
C VAL A 196 15.05 15.53 -18.46
N THR A 197 15.77 16.64 -18.60
CA THR A 197 16.61 16.93 -19.76
C THR A 197 17.96 16.26 -19.52
N GLY A 198 18.34 15.34 -20.40
CA GLY A 198 19.62 14.66 -20.29
C GLY A 198 20.22 14.43 -21.66
N GLN A 199 21.51 14.72 -21.82
CA GLN A 199 22.32 14.04 -22.81
C GLN A 199 22.33 12.55 -22.43
N GLY A 200 22.21 11.68 -23.43
CA GLY A 200 21.88 10.26 -23.25
C GLY A 200 22.62 9.55 -22.11
N ARG A 201 21.96 8.54 -21.51
CA ARG A 201 22.57 7.67 -20.48
C ARG A 201 24.00 7.27 -20.90
N PRO A 202 25.01 7.36 -20.02
CA PRO A 202 26.28 6.69 -20.25
C PRO A 202 25.99 5.22 -20.51
N ALA A 203 26.57 4.66 -21.58
CA ALA A 203 26.48 3.24 -21.86
C ALA A 203 26.96 2.48 -20.62
N VAL A 204 26.11 1.58 -20.11
CA VAL A 204 26.51 0.67 -19.03
C VAL A 204 27.66 -0.17 -19.58
N ARG A 205 28.88 0.12 -19.13
CA ARG A 205 30.03 -0.76 -19.39
C ARG A 205 29.78 -2.04 -18.62
N HIS A 206 29.51 -3.12 -19.35
CA HIS A 206 29.59 -4.46 -18.79
C HIS A 206 31.08 -4.79 -18.57
N GLU A 207 31.65 -4.33 -17.47
CA GLU A 207 32.89 -4.89 -16.98
C GLU A 207 32.57 -6.26 -16.37
N GLY A 208 32.96 -7.31 -17.07
CA GLY A 208 32.81 -8.68 -16.58
C GLY A 208 33.69 -8.90 -15.36
N ARG A 209 33.11 -9.33 -14.23
CA ARG A 209 33.79 -10.14 -13.21
C ARG A 209 32.82 -10.67 -12.14
N GLY A 210 33.01 -11.94 -11.80
CA GLY A 210 32.58 -12.56 -10.54
C GLY A 210 31.27 -13.37 -10.61
N LYS A 211 31.37 -14.70 -10.65
CA LYS A 211 30.28 -15.62 -10.24
C LYS A 211 30.10 -15.55 -8.71
N GLY A 212 29.67 -14.40 -8.20
CA GLY A 212 29.05 -14.30 -6.88
C GLY A 212 27.57 -14.61 -7.02
N ARG A 213 26.99 -15.34 -6.07
CA ARG A 213 25.54 -15.56 -5.98
C ARG A 213 24.88 -14.17 -5.93
N LYS A 214 24.33 -13.69 -7.05
CA LYS A 214 23.64 -12.40 -7.10
C LYS A 214 22.49 -12.51 -6.09
N LYS A 215 22.53 -11.74 -5.00
CA LYS A 215 21.29 -11.38 -4.31
C LYS A 215 20.39 -10.80 -5.40
N GLU A 216 19.18 -11.32 -5.56
CA GLU A 216 18.19 -10.72 -6.46
C GLU A 216 17.92 -9.31 -5.93
N GLU A 217 18.63 -8.34 -6.48
CA GLU A 217 18.47 -6.93 -6.13
C GLU A 217 17.16 -6.47 -6.77
N PHE A 218 16.22 -6.00 -5.94
CA PHE A 218 14.93 -5.53 -6.42
C PHE A 218 15.12 -4.42 -7.44
N ARG A 219 14.30 -4.43 -8.50
CA ARG A 219 14.31 -3.34 -9.45
C ARG A 219 13.78 -2.07 -8.77
N LYS A 220 14.68 -1.13 -8.48
CA LYS A 220 14.33 0.19 -7.94
C LYS A 220 13.56 1.04 -8.97
N VAL A 221 12.47 1.63 -8.52
CA VAL A 221 11.59 2.50 -9.32
C VAL A 221 11.25 3.75 -8.52
N LYS A 222 11.54 4.91 -9.08
CA LYS A 222 11.12 6.18 -8.47
C LYS A 222 9.61 6.35 -8.55
N ALA A 223 8.97 6.75 -7.46
CA ALA A 223 7.55 7.08 -7.39
C ALA A 223 7.22 8.44 -8.07
N VAL A 224 7.78 8.67 -9.25
CA VAL A 224 7.73 9.97 -9.95
C VAL A 224 7.47 9.72 -11.44
N ARG A 225 6.62 10.55 -12.06
CA ARG A 225 6.40 10.49 -13.51
C ARG A 225 7.54 11.21 -14.22
N MET A 226 8.56 10.46 -14.64
CA MET A 226 9.65 11.00 -15.44
C MET A 226 9.21 11.24 -16.90
N ILE A 227 9.30 12.49 -17.35
CA ILE A 227 9.17 12.88 -18.76
C ILE A 227 10.56 13.23 -19.27
N ARG A 228 11.14 12.35 -20.09
CA ARG A 228 12.48 12.57 -20.65
C ARG A 228 12.40 13.28 -21.98
N LEU A 229 13.15 14.36 -22.10
CA LEU A 229 13.27 15.14 -23.33
C LEU A 229 14.71 15.04 -23.83
N SER A 230 14.97 14.16 -24.81
CA SER A 230 16.21 14.16 -25.58
C SER A 230 15.98 13.72 -27.03
N LYS A 231 16.82 14.18 -27.96
CA LYS A 231 16.74 13.79 -29.38
C LYS A 231 16.91 12.28 -29.55
N GLU A 232 17.76 11.66 -28.74
CA GLU A 232 18.00 10.20 -28.76
C GLU A 232 16.83 9.42 -28.17
N GLU A 233 16.13 9.93 -27.14
CA GLU A 233 14.93 9.28 -26.60
C GLU A 233 13.76 9.38 -27.59
N MET A 234 13.63 10.51 -28.30
CA MET A 234 12.65 10.69 -29.38
C MET A 234 12.96 9.78 -30.58
N ALA A 235 14.23 9.60 -30.94
CA ALA A 235 14.63 8.65 -31.99
C ALA A 235 14.29 7.19 -31.65
N LYS A 236 14.25 6.80 -30.36
CA LYS A 236 13.84 5.46 -29.94
C LYS A 236 12.35 5.18 -30.17
N TYR A 237 11.50 6.21 -30.27
CA TYR A 237 10.10 6.03 -30.66
C TYR A 237 9.95 5.64 -32.14
N CYS A 238 10.98 5.88 -32.96
CA CYS A 238 11.04 5.47 -34.36
C CYS A 238 11.76 4.13 -34.57
N ALA A 239 12.33 3.53 -33.52
CA ALA A 239 13.07 2.26 -33.61
C ALA A 239 12.15 1.04 -33.42
N GLU A 240 12.48 -0.08 -34.08
CA GLU A 240 11.72 -1.32 -33.99
C GLU A 240 11.54 -1.85 -32.56
N SER A 241 10.41 -2.53 -32.35
CA SER A 241 9.93 -2.96 -31.04
C SER A 241 10.98 -3.74 -30.24
N ARG A 242 11.32 -3.25 -29.05
CA ARG A 242 12.16 -4.01 -28.12
C ARG A 242 11.41 -5.25 -27.63
N LYS A 243 12.09 -6.40 -27.60
CA LYS A 243 11.61 -7.57 -26.85
C LYS A 243 11.60 -7.23 -25.36
N MET A 244 10.41 -7.15 -24.77
CA MET A 244 10.25 -6.97 -23.33
C MET A 244 10.66 -8.26 -22.61
N SER A 245 11.66 -8.19 -21.74
CA SER A 245 12.19 -9.34 -20.99
C SER A 245 11.42 -9.63 -19.68
N CYS A 246 10.68 -8.67 -19.15
CA CYS A 246 9.93 -8.85 -17.91
C CYS A 246 8.62 -9.61 -18.20
N PRO A 247 8.38 -10.77 -17.55
CA PRO A 247 7.23 -11.63 -17.85
C PRO A 247 5.92 -11.02 -17.34
N SER A 248 5.89 -10.52 -16.11
CA SER A 248 4.76 -9.77 -15.53
C SER A 248 5.23 -8.70 -14.53
N TRP A 249 4.58 -7.54 -14.51
CA TRP A 249 4.83 -6.47 -13.53
C TRP A 249 3.58 -5.64 -13.21
N GLY A 250 3.55 -5.04 -12.02
CA GLY A 250 2.46 -4.18 -11.58
C GLY A 250 2.48 -2.81 -12.24
N VAL A 251 1.32 -2.30 -12.64
CA VAL A 251 1.09 -0.91 -13.03
C VAL A 251 0.21 -0.28 -11.97
N ILE A 252 0.70 0.80 -11.34
CA ILE A 252 -0.04 1.52 -10.31
C ILE A 252 -1.26 2.26 -10.89
N GLY A 253 -2.24 2.50 -10.02
CA GLY A 253 -3.38 3.34 -10.31
C GLY A 253 -2.96 4.76 -10.69
N HIS A 254 -3.65 5.37 -11.64
CA HIS A 254 -3.35 6.74 -12.06
C HIS A 254 -4.51 7.42 -12.79
N TRP A 255 -4.55 8.75 -12.70
CA TRP A 255 -5.43 9.58 -13.51
C TRP A 255 -5.01 9.61 -14.97
N ARG A 256 -5.98 9.48 -15.87
CA ARG A 256 -5.81 9.67 -17.31
C ARG A 256 -6.75 10.77 -17.81
N ASN A 257 -6.19 11.70 -18.59
CA ASN A 257 -6.97 12.71 -19.29
C ASN A 257 -7.50 12.13 -20.60
N CYS A 258 -8.81 12.16 -20.79
CA CYS A 258 -9.47 11.85 -22.05
C CYS A 258 -9.38 13.04 -23.00
N LYS A 259 -9.55 12.79 -24.31
CA LYS A 259 -9.59 13.85 -25.34
C LYS A 259 -10.68 14.89 -25.08
N SER A 260 -11.75 14.52 -24.39
CA SER A 260 -12.86 15.39 -23.98
C SER A 260 -12.55 16.29 -22.77
N GLY A 261 -11.34 16.23 -22.19
CA GLY A 261 -10.98 16.94 -20.96
C GLY A 261 -11.41 16.22 -19.67
N ARG A 262 -12.26 15.19 -19.76
CA ARG A 262 -12.63 14.35 -18.61
C ARG A 262 -11.41 13.61 -18.05
N LYS A 263 -11.27 13.58 -16.72
CA LYS A 263 -10.32 12.71 -16.02
C LYS A 263 -10.99 11.39 -15.66
N VAL A 264 -10.29 10.28 -15.88
CA VAL A 264 -10.73 8.93 -15.52
C VAL A 264 -9.63 8.26 -14.71
N TRP A 265 -10.00 7.66 -13.58
CA TRP A 265 -9.09 6.83 -12.78
C TRP A 265 -8.88 5.50 -13.48
N ILE A 266 -7.63 5.13 -13.73
CA ILE A 266 -7.26 3.82 -14.23
C ILE A 266 -6.81 3.00 -13.02
N HIS A 267 -7.59 1.98 -12.66
CA HIS A 267 -7.23 1.08 -11.57
C HIS A 267 -5.89 0.37 -11.84
N PRO A 268 -5.12 0.04 -10.78
CA PRO A 268 -3.90 -0.73 -10.91
C PRO A 268 -4.16 -2.10 -11.57
N TYR A 269 -3.19 -2.56 -12.36
CA TYR A 269 -3.31 -3.82 -13.11
C TYR A 269 -1.95 -4.44 -13.41
N ARG A 270 -1.94 -5.74 -13.74
CA ARG A 270 -0.73 -6.44 -14.18
C ARG A 270 -0.51 -6.29 -15.69
N LYS A 271 0.72 -6.00 -16.08
CA LYS A 271 1.16 -5.91 -17.47
C LYS A 271 2.24 -6.94 -17.76
N GLY A 272 2.37 -7.35 -19.02
CA GLY A 272 3.32 -8.35 -19.47
C GLY A 272 2.67 -9.54 -20.19
N ARG A 273 3.51 -10.43 -20.73
CA ARG A 273 3.07 -11.63 -21.45
C ARG A 273 2.42 -12.62 -20.50
N GLU A 274 3.02 -12.81 -19.32
CA GLU A 274 2.60 -13.76 -18.29
C GLU A 274 1.74 -13.10 -17.20
N ARG A 275 1.01 -12.03 -17.53
CA ARG A 275 0.26 -11.22 -16.53
C ARG A 275 -0.81 -11.99 -15.74
N ASN A 276 -1.25 -13.13 -16.28
CA ASN A 276 -2.24 -14.00 -15.65
C ASN A 276 -1.60 -15.08 -14.76
N ASN A 277 -0.26 -15.18 -14.72
CA ASN A 277 0.46 -16.15 -13.90
C ASN A 277 1.06 -15.45 -12.67
N PRO A 278 0.49 -15.64 -11.45
CA PRO A 278 0.98 -14.99 -10.24
C PRO A 278 2.45 -15.30 -9.92
N GLY A 279 2.93 -16.51 -10.21
CA GLY A 279 4.30 -16.93 -9.94
C GLY A 279 5.35 -16.30 -10.87
N GLN A 280 4.92 -15.53 -11.87
CA GLN A 280 5.79 -14.80 -12.81
C GLN A 280 5.79 -13.29 -12.54
N TYR A 281 5.21 -12.85 -11.41
CA TYR A 281 5.20 -11.45 -11.02
C TYR A 281 6.60 -10.99 -10.60
N ALA A 282 7.12 -9.96 -11.28
CA ALA A 282 8.38 -9.33 -10.93
C ALA A 282 8.12 -8.11 -10.03
N ALA A 283 8.33 -8.31 -8.72
CA ALA A 283 8.24 -7.28 -7.70
C ALA A 283 9.28 -6.17 -7.87
N LYS A 284 8.96 -4.97 -7.38
CA LYS A 284 9.77 -3.76 -7.47
C LYS A 284 9.89 -3.07 -6.13
N GLU A 285 10.94 -2.27 -5.97
CA GLU A 285 11.11 -1.41 -4.80
C GLU A 285 10.86 0.04 -5.22
N TYR A 286 9.99 0.74 -4.49
CA TYR A 286 9.62 2.13 -4.74
C TYR A 286 10.46 3.07 -3.89
N GLU A 287 11.12 4.02 -4.54
CA GLU A 287 11.72 5.18 -3.89
C GLU A 287 10.68 6.31 -3.88
N ILE A 288 10.09 6.56 -2.71
CA ILE A 288 9.17 7.69 -2.50
C ILE A 288 10.03 8.93 -2.22
N GLY A 289 10.04 9.88 -3.15
CA GLY A 289 11.02 10.95 -3.15
C GLY A 289 10.74 12.07 -2.14
N GLY A 290 11.73 12.34 -1.30
CA GLY A 290 11.97 13.59 -0.57
C GLY A 290 13.10 13.36 0.45
N THR A 291 14.38 13.41 0.11
CA THR A 291 15.15 14.64 -0.09
C THR A 291 16.42 14.32 -0.89
N GLY A 292 16.43 14.66 -2.18
CA GLY A 292 17.68 14.78 -2.91
C GLY A 292 18.10 16.23 -2.85
N ASN A 293 19.16 16.54 -2.11
CA ASN A 293 19.87 17.82 -2.21
C ASN A 293 19.96 18.23 -3.68
N ALA A 294 19.38 19.39 -3.98
CA ALA A 294 19.74 20.18 -5.16
C ALA A 294 21.12 20.79 -4.95
#